data_AF-A0A376CTZ6-F1
#
_entry.id   AF-A0A376CTZ6-F1
#
_cell.length_a   1.000
_cell.length_b   1.000
_cell.length_c   1.000
_cell.angle_alpha   90.00
_cell.angle_beta   90.00
_cell.angle_gamma   90.00
#
_symmetry.space_group_name_H-M   'P 1'
#
loop_
_entity.id
_entity.type
_entity.pdbx_description
1 polymer ?
#
loop_
_entity_poly.entity_id
_entity_poly.type
_entity_poly.pdbx_seq_one_letter_code
_entity_poly.pdbx_strand_id
1 'polypeptide(L)' 'MSINLRLTEEQAKHLTLLAGQAGLSKQQYMVSIIEKEFEKLVARDYVARHFADISESRSELLERLKDA' A
#
# COMPACT_ATOMS: atom_id res chain seq x y z
N MET A 1 -13.98 17.98 5.33
CA MET A 1 -14.48 17.69 3.97
C MET A 1 -15.13 16.31 4.00
N SER A 2 -16.40 16.17 3.61
CA SER A 2 -17.09 14.88 3.58
C SER A 2 -16.96 14.22 2.21
N ILE A 3 -16.43 12.99 2.16
CA ILE A 3 -16.44 12.17 0.95
C ILE A 3 -17.81 11.49 0.87
N ASN A 4 -18.53 11.71 -0.23
CA ASN A 4 -19.75 10.98 -0.54
C ASN A 4 -19.39 9.69 -1.29
N LEU A 5 -19.27 8.58 -0.57
CA LEU A 5 -19.10 7.25 -1.17
C LEU A 5 -20.46 6.73 -1.62
N ARG A 6 -20.59 6.41 -2.91
CA ARG A 6 -21.74 5.66 -3.42
C ARG A 6 -21.47 4.18 -3.22
N LEU A 7 -21.94 3.64 -2.10
CA LEU A 7 -21.87 2.22 -1.80
C LEU A 7 -23.19 1.56 -2.19
N THR A 8 -23.12 0.30 -2.64
CA THR A 8 -24.31 -0.55 -2.66
C THR A 8 -24.75 -0.86 -1.23
N GLU A 9 -26.01 -1.28 -1.05
CA GLU A 9 -26.49 -1.64 0.29
C GLU A 9 -25.65 -2.76 0.94
N GLU A 10 -25.21 -3.73 0.14
CA GLU A 10 -24.35 -4.82 0.60
C GLU A 10 -22.99 -4.31 1.08
N GLN A 11 -22.34 -3.44 0.29
CA GLN A 11 -21.07 -2.82 0.68
C GLN A 11 -21.20 -1.99 1.95
N ALA A 12 -22.31 -1.28 2.12
CA ALA A 12 -22.58 -0.51 3.34
C ALA A 12 -22.78 -1.44 4.56
N LYS A 13 -23.41 -2.60 4.40
CA LYS A 13 -23.54 -3.62 5.46
C LYS A 13 -22.17 -4.19 5.84
N HIS A 14 -21.35 -4.56 4.85
CA HIS A 14 -19.99 -5.05 5.10
C HIS A 14 -19.13 -4.01 5.82
N LEU A 15 -19.16 -2.75 5.37
CA LEU A 15 -18.44 -1.67 6.05
C LEU A 15 -18.90 -1.48 7.50
N THR A 16 -20.21 -1.57 7.74
CA THR A 16 -20.77 -1.49 9.10
C THR A 16 -20.24 -2.62 9.98
N LEU A 17 -20.27 -3.85 9.47
CA LEU A 17 -19.82 -5.03 10.21
C LEU A 17 -18.32 -4.93 10.54
N LEU A 18 -17.50 -4.61 9.54
CA LEU A 18 -16.04 -4.50 9.70
C LEU A 18 -15.66 -3.38 10.68
N ALA A 19 -16.30 -2.21 10.58
CA ALA A 19 -16.09 -1.12 11.52
C ALA A 19 -16.51 -1.52 12.94
N GLY A 20 -17.64 -2.23 13.08
CA GLY A 20 -18.11 -2.76 14.36
C GLY A 20 -17.14 -3.77 14.98
N GLN A 21 -16.59 -4.70 14.19
CA GLN A 21 -15.58 -5.66 14.65
C GLN A 21 -14.28 -4.98 15.09
N ALA A 22 -13.91 -3.88 14.45
CA ALA A 22 -12.74 -3.08 14.82
C ALA A 22 -13.01 -2.14 16.01
N GLY A 23 -14.25 -2.01 16.49
CA GLY A 23 -14.63 -1.05 17.52
C GLY A 23 -14.52 0.42 17.06
N LEU A 24 -14.60 0.66 15.74
CA LEU A 24 -14.42 1.97 15.13
C LEU A 24 -15.71 2.46 14.45
N SER A 25 -15.84 3.77 14.27
CA SER A 25 -16.84 4.30 13.35
C SER A 25 -16.49 3.94 11.89
N LYS A 26 -17.49 3.91 11.00
CA LYS A 26 -17.28 3.65 9.56
C LYS A 26 -16.22 4.58 8.95
N GLN A 27 -16.24 5.85 9.34
CA GLN A 27 -15.30 6.85 8.86
C GLN A 27 -13.87 6.56 9.35
N GLN A 28 -13.70 6.27 10.64
CA GLN A 28 -12.40 5.91 11.21
C GLN A 28 -11.86 4.61 10.58
N TYR A 29 -12.71 3.62 10.39
CA TYR A 29 -12.32 2.37 9.75
C TYR A 29 -11.88 2.59 8.29
N MET A 30 -12.62 3.39 7.52
CA MET A 30 -12.22 3.80 6.17
C MET A 30 -10.87 4.52 6.15
N VAL A 31 -10.65 5.49 7.04
CA VAL A 31 -9.37 6.20 7.15
C VAL A 31 -8.24 5.21 7.43
N SER A 32 -8.46 4.28 8.36
CA SER A 32 -7.45 3.25 8.68
C SER A 32 -7.13 2.32 7.51
N ILE A 33 -8.11 2.03 6.65
CA ILE A 33 -7.86 1.25 5.42
C ILE A 33 -7.04 2.07 4.44
N ILE A 34 -7.39 3.34 4.24
CA ILE A 34 -6.68 4.24 3.33
C ILE A 34 -5.22 4.37 3.75
N GLU A 35 -4.96 4.58 5.04
CA GLU A 35 -3.59 4.66 5.59
C GLU A 35 -2.82 3.36 5.36
N LYS A 36 -3.41 2.20 5.67
CA LYS A 36 -2.77 0.89 5.44
C LYS A 36 -2.45 0.64 3.98
N GLU A 37 -3.35 0.97 3.06
CA GLU A 37 -3.10 0.79 1.63
C GLU A 37 -2.05 1.78 1.11
N PHE A 38 -2.04 3.01 1.63
CA PHE A 38 -1.01 3.98 1.31
C PHE A 38 0.37 3.51 1.79
N GLU A 39 0.49 3.03 3.03
CA GLU A 39 1.73 2.47 3.57
C GLU A 39 2.23 1.30 2.72
N LYS A 40 1.35 0.39 2.29
CA LYS A 40 1.71 -0.72 1.40
C LYS A 40 2.23 -0.24 0.06
N LEU A 41 1.61 0.79 -0.53
CA LEU A 41 2.03 1.35 -1.81
C LEU A 41 3.41 2.01 -1.70
N VAL A 42 3.63 2.81 -0.65
CA VAL A 42 4.93 3.43 -0.37
C VAL A 42 6.00 2.38 -0.12
N ALA A 43 5.70 1.36 0.69
CA ALA A 43 6.63 0.26 0.95
C ALA A 43 6.98 -0.50 -0.34
N ARG A 44 6.01 -0.76 -1.22
CA ARG A 44 6.27 -1.41 -2.51
C ARG A 44 7.15 -0.55 -3.42
N ASP A 45 6.90 0.75 -3.49
CA ASP A 45 7.70 1.67 -4.31
C ASP A 45 9.14 1.77 -3.77
N TYR A 46 9.31 1.89 -2.45
CA TYR A 46 10.61 1.88 -1.79
C TYR A 46 11.40 0.59 -2.08
N VAL A 47 10.74 -0.57 -1.94
CA VAL A 47 11.36 -1.88 -2.25
C VAL A 47 11.74 -1.96 -3.73
N ALA A 48 10.86 -1.54 -4.64
CA ALA A 48 11.13 -1.59 -6.08
C ALA A 48 12.37 -0.77 -6.46
N ARG A 49 12.52 0.44 -5.89
CA ARG A 49 13.70 1.30 -6.12
C ARG A 49 14.98 0.67 -5.58
N HIS A 50 14.96 0.15 -4.36
CA HIS A 50 16.16 -0.49 -3.80
C HIS A 50 16.57 -1.78 -4.50
N PHE A 51 15.62 -2.57 -5.01
CA PHE A 51 15.96 -3.71 -5.84
C PHE A 51 16.60 -3.28 -7.18
N ALA A 52 16.14 -2.17 -7.77
CA ALA A 52 16.77 -1.61 -8.96
C ALA A 52 18.21 -1.16 -8.68
N ASP A 53 18.46 -0.42 -7.59
CA ASP A 53 19.80 0.02 -7.18
C ASP A 53 20.76 -1.15 -6.94
N ILE A 54 20.29 -2.22 -6.28
CA ILE A 54 21.07 -3.44 -6.05
C ILE A 54 21.38 -4.15 -7.37
N SER A 55 20.43 -4.17 -8.31
CA SER A 55 20.63 -4.80 -9.61
C SER A 55 21.61 -4.02 -10.47
N GLU A 56 21.55 -2.68 -10.43
CA GLU A 56 22.46 -1.79 -11.17
C GLU A 56 23.90 -1.91 -10.63
N SER A 57 24.08 -1.78 -9.31
CA SER A 57 25.39 -1.93 -8.67
C SER A 57 26.02 -3.31 -8.90
N ARG A 58 25.23 -4.38 -8.94
CA ARG A 58 25.72 -5.72 -9.28
C ARG A 58 26.08 -5.87 -10.75
N SER A 59 25.36 -5.21 -11.64
CA SER A 59 25.64 -5.23 -13.08
C SER A 59 26.95 -4.51 -13.39
N GLU A 60 27.20 -3.35 -12.78
CA GLU A 60 28.47 -2.63 -12.89
C GLU A 60 29.65 -3.46 -12.35
N LEU A 61 29.49 -4.13 -11.21
CA LEU A 61 30.53 -4.98 -10.65
C LEU A 61 30.86 -6.18 -11.56
N LEU A 62 29.84 -6.79 -12.18
CA LEU A 62 30.02 -7.91 -13.11
C LEU A 62 30.68 -7.47 -14.42
N GLU A 63 30.30 -6.32 -14.98
CA GLU A 63 30.96 -5.73 -16.15
C GLU A 63 32.44 -5.44 -15.85
N ARG A 64 32.75 -4.84 -14.70
CA ARG A 64 34.15 -4.58 -14.28
C ARG A 64 34.97 -5.85 -14.06
N LEU A 65 34.33 -6.96 -13.67
CA LEU A 65 34.99 -8.26 -13.47
C LEU A 65 35.21 -9.00 -14.80
N LYS A 66 34.38 -8.73 -15.82
CA LYS A 66 34.52 -9.27 -17.17
C LYS A 66 35.63 -8.59 -17.97
N ASP A 67 35.88 -7.31 -17.71
CA ASP A 67 36.95 -6.53 -18.35
C ASP A 67 38.33 -6.70 -17.68
N ALA A 68 38.42 -7.44 -16.58
CA ALA A 68 39.65 -7.75 -15.84
C ALA A 68 40.19 -9.16 -16.19
#